data_AF-A0A960IHS0-F1
#
_entry.id   AF-A0A960IHS0-F1
#
_cell.length_a   1.000
_cell.length_b   1.000
_cell.length_c   1.000
_cell.angle_alpha   90.00
_cell.angle_beta   90.00
_cell.angle_gamma   90.00
#
_symmetry.space_group_name_H-M   'P 1'
#
loop_
_entity.id
_entity.type
_entity.pdbx_description
1 polymer ?
#
loop_
_entity_poly.entity_id
_entity_poly.type
_entity_poly.pdbx_seq_one_letter_code
_entity_poly.pdbx_strand_id
1 'polypeptide(L)'
;SLYLWHWPPLVLAADLTATRAGLAAYLVGVVVVAAVSYRVVEQPARTSPALAEQPRRSLALGAGLVAVGVAASFVFAAVVDRPLDAGVAWTGPAHAPGAPIVATDVVPTNLTPPLVDAGADKDPSAEGRATCATRGTCGAGASDAPTEVMLLGDSHAGHWMPALAALAEPSGWHVDRVTRGACSPFVPPAAADLDECASFLDEAWADLAAAPPDVLVLSGRHRTRFGRDPDGWADDVRAALALVPDGVRVVVVGETPETDEPVPSCLASHLDDTTACEPAWPDAEVVRINDELRAIAEEAGATYADPIPLVCSDDRCPAIAGDQLVYRDRSHLTASFVASRAPEVAAWIDAALAGRR
;
A
#
# COMPACT_ATOMS: atom_id res chain seq x y z
N SER A 1 -35.28 -5.19 15.41
CA SER A 1 -34.26 -6.07 16.02
C SER A 1 -33.19 -6.58 15.07
N LEU A 2 -33.48 -7.40 14.05
CA LEU A 2 -32.44 -8.06 13.22
C LEU A 2 -31.38 -7.11 12.65
N TYR A 3 -31.82 -5.95 12.13
CA TYR A 3 -30.93 -4.90 11.65
C TYR A 3 -29.95 -4.36 12.72
N LEU A 4 -30.31 -4.37 14.00
CA LEU A 4 -29.43 -3.88 15.08
C LEU A 4 -28.40 -4.94 15.53
N TRP A 5 -28.75 -6.22 15.42
CA TRP A 5 -27.99 -7.31 16.04
C TRP A 5 -27.10 -8.08 15.06
N HIS A 6 -27.23 -7.85 13.75
CA HIS A 6 -26.38 -8.51 12.76
C HIS A 6 -24.96 -7.91 12.69
N TRP A 7 -24.79 -6.61 12.94
CA TRP A 7 -23.50 -5.94 12.72
C TRP A 7 -22.44 -6.21 13.81
N PRO A 8 -22.73 -6.07 15.12
CA PRO A 8 -21.71 -6.24 16.16
C PRO A 8 -21.03 -7.63 16.18
N PRO A 9 -21.76 -8.76 16.07
CA PRO A 9 -21.12 -10.08 16.05
C PRO A 9 -20.42 -10.39 14.73
N LEU A 10 -20.79 -9.71 13.63
CA LEU A 10 -20.10 -9.86 12.34
C LEU A 10 -18.70 -9.22 12.39
N VAL A 11 -18.56 -8.09 13.10
CA VAL A 11 -17.26 -7.42 13.30
C VAL A 11 -16.42 -8.11 14.37
N LEU A 12 -17.02 -8.48 15.50
CA LEU A 12 -16.29 -9.00 16.67
C LEU A 12 -15.99 -10.50 16.60
N ALA A 13 -16.55 -11.22 15.61
CA ALA A 13 -16.45 -12.67 15.49
C ALA A 13 -16.27 -13.11 14.03
N ALA A 14 -15.50 -12.32 13.25
CA ALA A 14 -15.19 -12.62 11.85
C ALA A 14 -14.61 -14.04 11.68
N ASP A 15 -13.74 -14.49 12.59
CA ASP A 15 -13.14 -15.83 12.57
C ASP A 15 -14.18 -16.95 12.75
N LEU A 16 -15.23 -16.74 13.56
CA LEU A 16 -16.33 -17.71 13.67
C LEU A 16 -17.05 -17.87 12.33
N THR A 17 -17.15 -16.81 11.54
CA THR A 17 -17.81 -16.87 10.22
C THR A 17 -16.93 -17.45 9.11
N ALA A 18 -15.64 -17.69 9.37
CA ALA A 18 -14.71 -18.26 8.39
C ALA A 18 -15.04 -19.72 8.00
N THR A 19 -15.82 -20.43 8.84
CA THR A 19 -16.28 -21.80 8.55
C THR A 19 -17.78 -21.84 8.31
N ARG A 20 -18.26 -22.80 7.50
CA ARG A 20 -19.71 -22.99 7.26
C ARG A 20 -20.48 -23.28 8.55
N ALA A 21 -19.89 -24.04 9.47
CA ALA A 21 -20.50 -24.37 10.75
C ALA A 21 -20.62 -23.15 11.66
N GLY A 22 -19.55 -22.34 11.75
CA GLY A 22 -19.58 -21.12 12.55
C GLY A 22 -20.45 -20.02 11.93
N LEU A 23 -20.52 -19.92 10.59
CA LEU A 23 -21.50 -19.07 9.90
C LEU A 23 -22.94 -19.47 10.23
N ALA A 24 -23.26 -20.77 10.23
CA ALA A 24 -24.59 -21.25 10.59
C ALA A 24 -24.94 -20.95 12.06
N ALA A 25 -23.99 -21.18 12.98
CA ALA A 25 -24.15 -20.84 14.39
C ALA A 25 -24.37 -19.33 14.58
N TYR A 26 -23.63 -18.50 13.85
CA TYR A 26 -23.78 -17.05 13.82
C TYR A 26 -25.19 -16.62 13.38
N LEU A 27 -25.69 -17.13 12.24
CA LEU A 27 -27.01 -16.76 11.73
C LEU A 27 -28.13 -17.12 12.71
N VAL A 28 -28.03 -18.31 13.33
CA VAL A 28 -28.97 -18.73 14.38
C VAL A 28 -28.88 -17.81 15.60
N GLY A 29 -27.65 -17.52 16.06
CA GLY A 29 -27.40 -16.63 17.19
C GLY A 29 -28.01 -15.24 16.99
N VAL A 30 -27.79 -14.62 15.83
CA VAL A 30 -28.33 -13.29 15.50
C VAL A 30 -29.86 -13.31 15.50
N VAL A 31 -30.49 -14.33 14.93
CA VAL A 31 -31.96 -14.46 14.94
C VAL A 31 -32.49 -14.63 16.36
N VAL A 32 -31.84 -15.45 17.19
CA VAL A 32 -32.23 -15.67 18.58
C VAL A 32 -32.11 -14.38 19.38
N VAL A 33 -30.97 -13.70 19.33
CA VAL A 33 -30.75 -12.44 20.04
C VAL A 33 -31.73 -11.37 19.56
N ALA A 34 -31.96 -11.27 18.26
CA ALA A 34 -32.95 -10.34 17.70
C ALA A 34 -34.37 -10.67 18.19
N ALA A 35 -34.76 -11.94 18.23
CA ALA A 35 -36.09 -12.35 18.69
C ALA A 35 -36.28 -12.11 20.19
N VAL A 36 -35.24 -12.31 21.00
CA VAL A 36 -35.24 -12.00 22.43
C VAL A 36 -35.32 -10.50 22.65
N SER A 37 -34.46 -9.70 21.99
CA SER A 37 -34.51 -8.23 22.03
C SER A 37 -35.88 -7.70 21.64
N TYR A 38 -36.47 -8.24 20.57
CA TYR A 38 -37.79 -7.84 20.12
C TYR A 38 -38.84 -8.01 21.21
N ARG A 39 -38.89 -9.20 21.84
CA ARG A 39 -39.95 -9.55 22.81
C ARG A 39 -39.73 -8.94 24.18
N VAL A 40 -38.47 -8.81 24.62
CA VAL A 40 -38.13 -8.44 26.00
C VAL A 40 -37.80 -6.95 26.13
N VAL A 41 -37.29 -6.31 25.08
CA VAL A 41 -36.88 -4.89 25.11
C VAL A 41 -37.80 -4.03 24.25
N GLU A 42 -37.90 -4.35 22.95
CA GLU A 42 -38.56 -3.48 21.99
C GLU A 42 -40.09 -3.47 22.15
N GLN A 43 -40.74 -4.62 22.29
CA GLN A 43 -42.20 -4.69 22.47
C GLN A 43 -42.66 -4.00 23.76
N PRO A 44 -42.08 -4.28 24.95
CA PRO A 44 -42.49 -3.61 26.18
C PRO A 44 -42.29 -2.10 26.13
N ALA A 45 -41.21 -1.61 25.52
CA ALA A 45 -40.99 -0.19 25.33
C ALA A 45 -42.02 0.44 24.37
N ARG A 46 -42.34 -0.23 23.25
CA ARG A 46 -43.29 0.26 22.24
C ARG A 46 -44.73 0.32 22.74
N THR A 47 -45.14 -0.64 23.57
CA THR A 47 -46.53 -0.73 24.07
C THR A 47 -46.71 -0.12 25.45
N SER A 48 -45.67 0.50 26.03
CA SER A 48 -45.74 1.12 27.35
C SER A 48 -46.62 2.37 27.35
N PRO A 49 -47.75 2.39 28.10
CA PRO A 49 -48.62 3.57 28.17
C PRO A 49 -47.88 4.78 28.75
N ALA A 50 -47.00 4.54 29.73
CA ALA A 50 -46.22 5.59 30.40
C ALA A 50 -45.22 6.31 29.47
N LEU A 51 -44.78 5.65 28.39
CA LEU A 51 -43.91 6.22 27.35
C LEU A 51 -44.73 6.81 26.19
N ALA A 52 -45.86 6.19 25.84
CA ALA A 52 -46.73 6.64 24.77
C ALA A 52 -47.51 7.93 25.11
N GLU A 53 -47.91 8.10 26.36
CA GLU A 53 -48.73 9.24 26.80
C GLU A 53 -47.94 10.52 27.08
N GLN A 54 -46.63 10.43 27.31
CA GLN A 54 -45.78 11.58 27.69
C GLN A 54 -44.49 11.66 26.86
N PRO A 55 -44.46 12.50 25.80
CA PRO A 55 -43.30 12.61 24.90
C PRO A 55 -41.98 12.93 25.63
N ARG A 56 -42.04 13.72 26.72
CA ARG A 56 -40.85 14.08 27.52
C ARG A 56 -40.19 12.88 28.19
N ARG A 57 -40.95 11.86 28.61
CA ARG A 57 -40.40 10.64 29.23
C ARG A 57 -39.67 9.78 28.21
N SER A 58 -40.24 9.65 27.02
CA SER A 58 -39.62 8.95 25.90
C SER A 58 -38.34 9.64 25.43
N LEU A 59 -38.35 10.98 25.35
CA LEU A 59 -37.14 11.76 25.05
C LEU A 59 -36.08 11.65 26.14
N ALA A 60 -36.46 11.69 27.43
CA ALA A 60 -35.52 11.54 28.54
C ALA A 60 -34.91 10.13 28.59
N LEU A 61 -35.70 9.09 28.35
CA LEU A 61 -35.21 7.71 28.24
C LEU A 61 -34.25 7.55 27.06
N GLY A 62 -34.62 8.08 25.89
CA GLY A 62 -33.76 8.07 24.70
C GLY A 62 -32.44 8.79 24.94
N ALA A 63 -32.48 10.00 25.51
CA ALA A 63 -31.29 10.77 25.87
C ALA A 63 -30.42 10.04 26.91
N GLY A 64 -31.03 9.39 27.90
CA GLY A 64 -30.33 8.58 28.89
C GLY A 64 -29.63 7.37 28.27
N LEU A 65 -30.29 6.63 27.37
CA LEU A 65 -29.70 5.50 26.65
C LEU A 65 -28.54 5.95 25.74
N VAL A 66 -28.68 7.08 25.06
CA VAL A 66 -27.59 7.67 24.26
C VAL A 66 -26.43 8.07 25.16
N ALA A 67 -26.69 8.74 26.29
CA ALA A 67 -25.64 9.15 27.22
C ALA A 67 -24.89 7.94 27.81
N VAL A 68 -25.62 6.87 28.17
CA VAL A 68 -25.01 5.61 28.63
C VAL A 68 -24.18 4.96 27.52
N GLY A 69 -24.69 4.90 26.29
CA GLY A 69 -23.94 4.37 25.14
C GLY A 69 -22.66 5.16 24.88
N VAL A 70 -22.74 6.49 24.88
CA VAL A 70 -21.58 7.38 24.73
C VAL A 70 -20.58 7.17 25.87
N ALA A 71 -21.04 7.14 27.11
CA ALA A 71 -20.17 6.89 28.27
C ALA A 71 -19.51 5.51 28.19
N ALA A 72 -20.24 4.47 27.81
CA ALA A 72 -19.70 3.13 27.62
C ALA A 72 -18.65 3.09 26.51
N SER A 73 -18.86 3.80 25.39
CA SER A 73 -17.86 3.92 24.32
C SER A 73 -16.61 4.66 24.78
N PHE A 74 -16.73 5.75 25.55
CA PHE A 74 -15.57 6.45 26.11
C PHE A 74 -14.81 5.58 27.11
N VAL A 75 -15.50 4.84 27.98
CA VAL A 75 -14.87 3.90 28.91
C VAL A 75 -14.20 2.77 28.14
N PHE A 76 -14.85 2.22 27.11
CA PHE A 76 -14.26 1.18 26.27
C PHE A 76 -13.00 1.69 25.58
N ALA A 77 -13.04 2.87 24.95
CA ALA A 77 -11.86 3.49 24.33
C ALA A 77 -10.73 3.74 25.35
N ALA A 78 -11.06 4.18 26.57
CA ALA A 78 -10.07 4.46 27.61
C ALA A 78 -9.48 3.18 28.27
N VAL A 79 -10.20 2.06 28.23
CA VAL A 79 -9.80 0.80 28.89
C VAL A 79 -9.20 -0.20 27.90
N VAL A 80 -9.57 -0.11 26.63
CA VAL A 80 -9.13 -0.99 25.54
C VAL A 80 -8.05 -0.32 24.67
N ASP A 81 -7.39 0.71 25.20
CA ASP A 81 -6.16 1.24 24.61
C ASP A 81 -5.04 0.20 24.78
N ARG A 82 -5.08 -0.82 23.90
CA ARG A 82 -4.02 -1.80 23.80
C ARG A 82 -2.97 -1.20 22.88
N PRO A 83 -1.77 -0.88 23.40
CA PRO A 83 -0.68 -0.48 22.54
C PRO A 83 -0.49 -1.58 21.48
N LEU A 84 -0.46 -1.18 20.21
CA LEU A 84 -0.15 -2.08 19.10
C LEU A 84 1.37 -2.14 18.93
N ASP A 85 2.05 -2.45 20.03
CA ASP A 85 3.51 -2.59 20.13
C ASP A 85 3.88 -3.56 21.27
N ALA A 86 5.13 -4.01 21.28
CA ALA A 86 5.69 -4.93 22.27
C ALA A 86 6.20 -4.23 23.55
N GLY A 87 5.94 -2.94 23.73
CA GLY A 87 6.38 -2.16 24.89
C GLY A 87 7.90 -1.87 24.93
N VAL A 88 8.62 -2.15 23.84
CA VAL A 88 10.06 -1.87 23.72
C VAL A 88 10.33 -0.93 22.56
N ALA A 89 11.21 0.06 22.76
CA ALA A 89 11.65 0.93 21.68
C ALA A 89 12.83 0.30 20.92
N TRP A 90 12.88 0.53 19.62
CA TRP A 90 14.10 0.30 18.85
C TRP A 90 15.19 1.27 19.32
N THR A 91 16.38 0.75 19.63
CA THR A 91 17.54 1.53 20.10
C THR A 91 18.77 1.36 19.22
N GLY A 92 18.62 0.68 18.08
CA GLY A 92 19.68 0.53 17.10
C GLY A 92 19.98 1.84 16.37
N PRO A 93 20.91 1.81 15.41
CA PRO A 93 21.22 2.99 14.61
C PRO A 93 19.95 3.53 13.95
N ALA A 94 19.82 4.86 13.94
CA ALA A 94 18.79 5.52 13.16
C ALA A 94 18.94 5.10 11.68
N HIS A 95 17.82 5.04 10.97
CA HIS A 95 17.81 4.85 9.52
C HIS A 95 18.52 6.01 8.84
N ALA A 96 19.83 5.87 8.70
CA ALA A 96 20.64 6.76 7.90
C ALA A 96 20.47 6.33 6.44
N PRO A 97 20.32 7.28 5.52
CA PRO A 97 20.31 6.98 4.10
C PRO A 97 21.56 6.16 3.70
N GLY A 98 21.38 5.01 3.04
CA GLY A 98 22.47 4.07 2.70
C GLY A 98 22.86 3.06 3.79
N ALA A 99 22.16 3.01 4.93
CA ALA A 99 22.39 2.00 5.97
C ALA A 99 21.79 0.63 5.59
N PRO A 100 22.43 -0.49 5.97
CA PRO A 100 21.87 -1.81 5.73
C PRO A 100 20.52 -1.99 6.42
N ILE A 101 19.67 -2.83 5.83
CA ILE A 101 18.42 -3.28 6.45
C ILE A 101 18.75 -4.08 7.71
N VAL A 102 18.22 -3.65 8.86
CA VAL A 102 18.31 -4.39 10.11
C VAL A 102 16.91 -4.82 10.51
N ALA A 103 16.64 -6.13 10.48
CA ALA A 103 15.34 -6.68 10.85
C ALA A 103 15.06 -6.47 12.35
N THR A 104 13.81 -6.15 12.68
CA THR A 104 13.32 -6.07 14.06
C THR A 104 12.25 -7.13 14.29
N ASP A 105 12.48 -8.03 15.25
CA ASP A 105 11.63 -9.20 15.52
C ASP A 105 10.38 -8.88 16.37
N VAL A 106 10.26 -7.65 16.84
CA VAL A 106 9.12 -7.16 17.65
C VAL A 106 8.61 -5.85 17.09
N VAL A 107 7.34 -5.52 17.34
CA VAL A 107 6.76 -4.23 16.97
C VAL A 107 7.21 -3.17 17.98
N PRO A 108 8.08 -2.20 17.61
CA PRO A 108 8.62 -1.27 18.59
C PRO A 108 7.66 -0.12 18.91
N THR A 109 7.77 0.46 20.11
CA THR A 109 6.93 1.60 20.55
C THR A 109 7.13 2.87 19.72
N ASN A 110 8.27 2.98 19.01
CA ASN A 110 8.63 4.10 18.14
C ASN A 110 8.52 3.76 16.65
N LEU A 111 7.70 2.76 16.29
CA LEU A 111 7.46 2.39 14.89
C LEU A 111 6.94 3.58 14.07
N THR A 112 7.51 3.76 12.88
CA THR A 112 7.16 4.81 11.92
C THR A 112 6.74 4.19 10.58
N PRO A 113 5.52 4.48 10.09
CA PRO A 113 4.38 4.98 10.86
C PRO A 113 3.93 3.95 11.93
N PRO A 114 3.17 4.38 12.96
CA PRO A 114 2.43 3.45 13.81
C PRO A 114 1.52 2.53 12.98
N LEU A 115 1.26 1.32 13.46
CA LEU A 115 0.45 0.32 12.72
C LEU A 115 -0.94 0.87 12.30
N VAL A 116 -1.57 1.70 13.12
CA VAL A 116 -2.88 2.32 12.84
C VAL A 116 -2.84 3.32 11.67
N ASP A 117 -1.69 3.92 11.41
CA ASP A 117 -1.51 4.96 10.40
C ASP A 117 -0.88 4.40 9.11
N ALA A 118 -0.45 3.13 9.12
CA ALA A 118 0.23 2.47 8.00
C ALA A 118 -0.49 2.69 6.66
N GLY A 119 -1.80 2.43 6.60
CA GLY A 119 -2.59 2.58 5.38
C GLY A 119 -2.67 4.02 4.84
N ALA A 120 -2.41 5.02 5.68
CA ALA A 120 -2.39 6.44 5.33
C ALA A 120 -0.99 6.96 4.96
N ASP A 121 0.08 6.23 5.27
CA ASP A 121 1.47 6.59 4.96
C ASP A 121 1.78 6.38 3.47
N LYS A 122 1.20 7.24 2.64
CA LYS A 122 1.32 7.25 1.17
C LYS A 122 2.14 8.46 0.72
N ASP A 123 2.54 8.43 -0.55
CA ASP A 123 3.24 9.53 -1.20
C ASP A 123 2.53 10.89 -0.99
N PRO A 124 3.16 11.84 -0.28
CA PRO A 124 2.57 13.13 -0.01
C PRO A 124 2.48 14.02 -1.25
N SER A 125 3.34 13.81 -2.26
CA SER A 125 3.34 14.61 -3.51
C SER A 125 2.10 14.37 -4.38
N ALA A 126 1.34 13.31 -4.06
CA ALA A 126 0.05 13.03 -4.68
C ALA A 126 -1.08 13.92 -4.14
N GLU A 127 -0.88 14.67 -3.05
CA GLU A 127 -1.93 15.46 -2.37
C GLU A 127 -3.22 14.66 -2.09
N GLY A 128 -3.08 13.38 -1.73
CA GLY A 128 -4.20 12.47 -1.49
C GLY A 128 -4.87 11.90 -2.74
N ARG A 129 -4.36 12.19 -3.94
CA ARG A 129 -4.82 11.59 -5.20
C ARG A 129 -4.43 10.12 -5.26
N ALA A 130 -5.39 9.27 -5.64
CA ALA A 130 -5.13 7.87 -5.93
C ALA A 130 -4.45 7.67 -7.30
N THR A 131 -4.63 8.63 -8.21
CA THR A 131 -4.17 8.57 -9.60
C THR A 131 -3.55 9.91 -9.98
N CYS A 132 -2.38 9.85 -10.60
CA CYS A 132 -1.66 10.98 -11.19
C CYS A 132 -1.52 10.69 -12.69
N ALA A 133 -2.62 10.81 -13.44
CA ALA A 133 -2.67 10.34 -14.82
C ALA A 133 -1.97 11.29 -15.81
N THR A 134 -1.80 12.56 -15.45
CA THR A 134 -1.33 13.60 -16.36
C THR A 134 -0.03 14.19 -15.82
N ARG A 135 0.96 14.39 -16.71
CA ARG A 135 2.23 15.02 -16.37
C ARG A 135 2.03 16.42 -15.78
N GLY A 136 2.86 16.82 -14.82
CA GLY A 136 2.75 18.10 -14.10
C GLY A 136 1.64 18.18 -13.05
N THR A 137 0.85 17.12 -12.84
CA THR A 137 -0.20 17.12 -11.79
C THR A 137 0.30 16.66 -10.43
N CYS A 138 1.23 15.72 -10.43
CA CYS A 138 1.92 15.21 -9.25
C CYS A 138 3.41 15.18 -9.55
N GLY A 139 4.23 15.69 -8.64
CA GLY A 139 5.66 15.73 -8.87
C GLY A 139 6.41 16.42 -7.74
N ALA A 140 7.72 16.53 -7.93
CA ALA A 140 8.63 17.17 -6.99
C ALA A 140 9.78 17.85 -7.72
N GLY A 141 10.40 18.84 -7.07
CA GLY A 141 11.49 19.63 -7.63
C GLY A 141 11.03 20.80 -8.49
N ALA A 142 11.95 21.73 -8.74
CA ALA A 142 11.66 22.97 -9.48
C ALA A 142 11.37 22.69 -10.95
N SER A 143 10.44 23.43 -11.56
CA SER A 143 10.07 23.26 -12.97
C SER A 143 11.18 23.64 -13.96
N ASP A 144 12.21 24.35 -13.51
CA ASP A 144 13.39 24.73 -14.30
C ASP A 144 14.64 23.92 -13.93
N ALA A 145 14.45 22.77 -13.27
CA ALA A 145 15.55 21.89 -12.91
C ALA A 145 16.27 21.34 -14.16
N PRO A 146 17.61 21.16 -14.10
CA PRO A 146 18.41 20.76 -15.25
C PRO A 146 18.20 19.32 -15.73
N THR A 147 17.49 18.48 -14.98
CA THR A 147 17.22 17.09 -15.36
C THR A 147 15.75 16.77 -15.16
N GLU A 148 15.08 16.35 -16.23
CA GLU A 148 13.70 15.90 -16.18
C GLU A 148 13.63 14.38 -15.98
N VAL A 149 12.88 13.96 -14.97
CA VAL A 149 12.63 12.54 -14.66
C VAL A 149 11.14 12.28 -14.73
N MET A 150 10.73 11.24 -15.45
CA MET A 150 9.35 10.77 -15.46
C MET A 150 9.26 9.41 -14.78
N LEU A 151 8.46 9.31 -13.72
CA LEU A 151 8.10 8.05 -13.07
C LEU A 151 6.77 7.56 -13.64
N LEU A 152 6.81 6.51 -14.46
CA LEU A 152 5.66 5.96 -15.17
C LEU A 152 5.31 4.56 -14.67
N GLY A 153 4.04 4.35 -14.30
CA GLY A 153 3.51 3.01 -14.06
C GLY A 153 2.27 2.93 -13.20
N ASP A 154 2.16 1.90 -12.37
CA ASP A 154 1.01 1.69 -11.49
C ASP A 154 1.27 2.20 -10.05
N SER A 155 0.54 1.66 -9.07
CA SER A 155 0.71 2.03 -7.67
C SER A 155 2.04 1.57 -7.05
N HIS A 156 2.71 0.56 -7.64
CA HIS A 156 4.07 0.13 -7.29
C HIS A 156 5.12 1.06 -7.90
N ALA A 157 4.87 1.64 -9.09
CA ALA A 157 5.69 2.78 -9.50
C ALA A 157 5.52 3.94 -8.52
N GLY A 158 4.26 4.31 -8.24
CA GLY A 158 3.94 5.45 -7.39
C GLY A 158 4.49 5.37 -5.97
N HIS A 159 4.72 4.18 -5.41
CA HIS A 159 5.30 4.06 -4.06
C HIS A 159 6.77 4.46 -3.99
N TRP A 160 7.49 4.58 -5.11
CA TRP A 160 8.89 5.02 -5.15
C TRP A 160 9.05 6.54 -5.13
N MET A 161 7.95 7.27 -5.37
CA MET A 161 7.95 8.73 -5.43
C MET A 161 8.49 9.41 -4.16
N PRO A 162 8.24 8.94 -2.92
CA PRO A 162 8.80 9.57 -1.70
C PRO A 162 10.33 9.67 -1.70
N ALA A 163 11.01 8.64 -2.20
CA ALA A 163 12.47 8.63 -2.33
C ALA A 163 12.96 9.64 -3.38
N LEU A 164 12.30 9.65 -4.55
CA LEU A 164 12.61 10.56 -5.65
C LEU A 164 12.34 12.02 -5.25
N ALA A 165 11.23 12.28 -4.55
CA ALA A 165 10.88 13.60 -4.04
C ALA A 165 11.91 14.11 -3.02
N ALA A 166 12.40 13.25 -2.14
CA ALA A 166 13.40 13.61 -1.13
C ALA A 166 14.73 14.08 -1.74
N LEU A 167 15.05 13.64 -2.97
CA LEU A 167 16.29 14.01 -3.67
C LEU A 167 16.09 14.86 -4.92
N ALA A 168 14.86 15.26 -5.25
CA ALA A 168 14.57 16.06 -6.42
C ALA A 168 15.32 17.41 -6.40
N GLU A 169 15.13 18.23 -5.37
CA GLU A 169 15.82 19.54 -5.28
C GLU A 169 17.34 19.42 -5.11
N PRO A 170 17.89 18.60 -4.17
CA PRO A 170 19.33 18.48 -3.98
C PRO A 170 20.09 17.98 -5.22
N SER A 171 19.43 17.17 -6.06
CA SER A 171 20.02 16.59 -7.26
C SER A 171 19.76 17.41 -8.53
N GLY A 172 19.00 18.50 -8.43
CA GLY A 172 18.61 19.31 -9.59
C GLY A 172 17.68 18.56 -10.54
N TRP A 173 16.76 17.78 -10.01
CA TRP A 173 15.76 17.04 -10.79
C TRP A 173 14.38 17.69 -10.68
N HIS A 174 13.63 17.63 -11.78
CA HIS A 174 12.19 17.73 -11.76
C HIS A 174 11.63 16.33 -11.99
N VAL A 175 10.86 15.81 -11.04
CA VAL A 175 10.29 14.46 -11.11
C VAL A 175 8.79 14.56 -11.32
N ASP A 176 8.32 14.12 -12.47
CA ASP A 176 6.90 13.96 -12.80
C ASP A 176 6.42 12.55 -12.46
N ARG A 177 5.37 12.45 -11.64
CA ARG A 177 4.71 11.16 -11.34
C ARG A 177 3.52 10.97 -12.27
N VAL A 178 3.63 10.01 -13.18
CA VAL A 178 2.56 9.60 -14.11
C VAL A 178 2.14 8.17 -13.79
N THR A 179 1.17 8.02 -12.89
CA THR A 179 0.77 6.70 -12.38
C THR A 179 -0.73 6.50 -12.25
N ARG A 180 -1.17 5.27 -12.52
CA ARG A 180 -2.55 4.82 -12.29
C ARG A 180 -2.57 3.41 -11.71
N GLY A 181 -3.19 3.27 -10.55
CA GLY A 181 -3.28 1.98 -9.86
C GLY A 181 -3.82 0.86 -10.77
N ALA A 182 -3.16 -0.30 -10.72
CA ALA A 182 -3.47 -1.49 -11.51
C ALA A 182 -3.33 -1.36 -13.04
N CYS A 183 -2.71 -0.29 -13.56
CA CYS A 183 -2.40 -0.14 -14.98
C CYS A 183 -0.88 -0.20 -15.19
N SER A 184 -0.37 -1.39 -15.54
CA SER A 184 1.07 -1.60 -15.75
C SER A 184 1.58 -0.85 -16.97
N PRO A 185 2.76 -0.21 -16.88
CA PRO A 185 3.39 0.41 -18.05
C PRO A 185 4.04 -0.63 -18.97
N PHE A 186 4.17 -1.89 -18.54
CA PHE A 186 4.79 -2.97 -19.30
C PHE A 186 3.82 -3.75 -20.19
N VAL A 187 2.64 -3.17 -20.43
CA VAL A 187 1.65 -3.69 -21.37
C VAL A 187 1.41 -2.58 -22.39
N PRO A 188 1.51 -2.84 -23.71
CA PRO A 188 1.19 -1.82 -24.70
C PRO A 188 -0.29 -1.44 -24.58
N PRO A 189 -0.69 -0.18 -24.87
CA PRO A 189 -2.08 0.26 -24.69
C PRO A 189 -3.12 -0.65 -25.36
N ALA A 190 -2.82 -1.12 -26.57
CA ALA A 190 -3.67 -2.04 -27.34
C ALA A 190 -3.86 -3.42 -26.71
N ALA A 191 -3.03 -3.78 -25.73
CA ALA A 191 -3.05 -5.05 -25.01
C ALA A 191 -3.59 -4.93 -23.58
N ALA A 192 -3.98 -3.72 -23.14
CA ALA A 192 -4.54 -3.50 -21.82
C ALA A 192 -5.98 -4.03 -21.71
N ASP A 193 -6.27 -4.76 -20.62
CA ASP A 193 -7.57 -5.43 -20.44
C ASP A 193 -8.73 -4.49 -20.09
N LEU A 194 -8.43 -3.32 -19.54
CA LEU A 194 -9.41 -2.32 -19.10
C LEU A 194 -9.29 -1.05 -19.94
N ASP A 195 -10.43 -0.55 -20.43
CA ASP A 195 -10.51 0.67 -21.24
C ASP A 195 -9.83 1.86 -20.56
N GLU A 196 -9.96 1.97 -19.23
CA GLU A 196 -9.33 3.08 -18.52
C GLU A 196 -7.81 2.95 -18.38
N CYS A 197 -7.28 1.72 -18.43
CA CYS A 197 -5.83 1.49 -18.52
C CYS A 197 -5.33 1.73 -19.94
N ALA A 198 -6.06 1.29 -20.96
CA ALA A 198 -5.73 1.57 -22.36
C ALA A 198 -5.64 3.08 -22.60
N SER A 199 -6.67 3.84 -22.18
CA SER A 199 -6.68 5.31 -22.33
C SER A 199 -5.56 5.98 -21.55
N PHE A 200 -5.29 5.55 -20.32
CA PHE A 200 -4.17 6.08 -19.52
C PHE A 200 -2.81 5.82 -20.17
N LEU A 201 -2.59 4.59 -20.67
CA LEU A 201 -1.34 4.23 -21.31
C LEU A 201 -1.18 4.97 -22.65
N ASP A 202 -2.24 5.06 -23.46
CA ASP A 202 -2.22 5.85 -24.70
C ASP A 202 -1.80 7.30 -24.45
N GLU A 203 -2.40 7.96 -23.45
CA GLU A 203 -2.05 9.32 -23.07
C GLU A 203 -0.61 9.41 -22.54
N ALA A 204 -0.20 8.53 -21.63
CA ALA A 204 1.12 8.56 -21.03
C ALA A 204 2.25 8.32 -22.06
N TRP A 205 2.06 7.38 -23.00
CA TRP A 205 3.03 7.10 -24.07
C TRP A 205 3.04 8.22 -25.12
N ALA A 206 1.88 8.84 -25.42
CA ALA A 206 1.82 10.00 -26.29
C ALA A 206 2.54 11.22 -25.68
N ASP A 207 2.34 11.47 -24.39
CA ASP A 207 3.02 12.54 -23.65
C ASP A 207 4.54 12.30 -23.62
N LEU A 208 4.99 11.07 -23.36
CA LEU A 208 6.40 10.69 -23.42
C LEU A 208 7.01 10.95 -24.80
N ALA A 209 6.30 10.62 -25.88
CA ALA A 209 6.77 10.84 -27.24
C ALA A 209 6.81 12.33 -27.62
N ALA A 210 5.86 13.13 -27.12
CA ALA A 210 5.76 14.56 -27.42
C ALA A 210 6.79 15.39 -26.63
N ALA A 211 7.11 15.00 -25.40
CA ALA A 211 8.04 15.68 -24.52
C ALA A 211 8.94 14.67 -23.78
N PRO A 212 9.99 14.13 -24.43
CA PRO A 212 10.83 13.10 -23.81
C PRO A 212 11.65 13.66 -22.62
N PRO A 213 11.62 13.01 -21.44
CA PRO A 213 12.44 13.39 -20.29
C PRO A 213 13.91 12.94 -20.49
N ASP A 214 14.82 13.41 -19.64
CA ASP A 214 16.20 12.92 -19.62
C ASP A 214 16.28 11.47 -19.15
N VAL A 215 15.43 11.12 -18.18
CA VAL A 215 15.32 9.79 -17.57
C VAL A 215 13.85 9.37 -17.42
N LEU A 216 13.52 8.18 -17.90
CA LEU A 216 12.26 7.51 -17.68
C LEU A 216 12.47 6.37 -16.68
N VAL A 217 11.75 6.41 -15.56
CA VAL A 217 11.70 5.34 -14.56
C VAL A 217 10.40 4.56 -14.76
N LEU A 218 10.52 3.30 -15.17
CA LEU A 218 9.41 2.35 -15.35
C LEU A 218 9.38 1.38 -14.18
N SER A 219 8.20 1.19 -13.60
CA SER A 219 7.97 0.21 -12.54
C SER A 219 6.50 -0.21 -12.52
N GLY A 220 6.20 -1.37 -11.97
CA GLY A 220 4.83 -1.87 -11.86
C GLY A 220 4.78 -3.15 -11.07
N ARG A 221 3.57 -3.60 -10.75
CA ARG A 221 3.35 -4.88 -10.08
C ARG A 221 3.26 -6.00 -11.11
N HIS A 222 4.25 -6.85 -11.17
CA HIS A 222 4.41 -7.94 -12.14
C HIS A 222 3.78 -9.26 -11.71
N ARG A 223 3.55 -9.49 -10.40
CA ARG A 223 3.04 -10.77 -9.90
C ARG A 223 1.67 -11.18 -10.46
N THR A 224 0.82 -10.21 -10.84
CA THR A 224 -0.46 -10.50 -11.48
C THR A 224 -0.30 -10.92 -12.95
N ARG A 225 0.83 -10.58 -13.58
CA ARG A 225 1.12 -10.68 -15.02
C ARG A 225 0.02 -10.13 -15.92
N PHE A 226 -0.90 -9.36 -15.34
CA PHE A 226 -2.15 -8.90 -15.95
C PHE A 226 -2.83 -9.98 -16.79
N GLY A 227 -2.95 -11.20 -16.22
CA GLY A 227 -3.64 -12.32 -16.87
C GLY A 227 -2.86 -13.02 -17.99
N ARG A 228 -1.60 -12.64 -18.24
CA ARG A 228 -0.74 -13.24 -19.27
C ARG A 228 -0.02 -14.50 -18.79
N ASP A 229 0.25 -15.39 -19.73
CA ASP A 229 1.23 -16.46 -19.53
C ASP A 229 2.66 -15.86 -19.53
N PRO A 230 3.72 -16.63 -19.15
CA PRO A 230 5.07 -16.09 -19.08
C PRO A 230 5.56 -15.45 -20.38
N ASP A 231 5.39 -16.13 -21.50
CA ASP A 231 5.92 -15.69 -22.80
C ASP A 231 5.20 -14.43 -23.29
N GLY A 232 3.86 -14.40 -23.17
CA GLY A 232 3.06 -13.24 -23.53
C GLY A 232 3.37 -12.00 -22.67
N TRP A 233 3.67 -12.19 -21.39
CA TRP A 233 4.13 -11.09 -20.53
C TRP A 233 5.49 -10.54 -20.98
N ALA A 234 6.46 -11.41 -21.30
CA ALA A 234 7.77 -10.98 -21.76
C ALA A 234 7.70 -10.21 -23.09
N ASP A 235 6.86 -10.65 -24.02
CA ASP A 235 6.63 -9.94 -25.29
C ASP A 235 5.96 -8.58 -25.09
N ASP A 236 5.01 -8.47 -24.17
CA ASP A 236 4.38 -7.19 -23.81
C ASP A 236 5.40 -6.21 -23.20
N VAL A 237 6.30 -6.68 -22.33
CA VAL A 237 7.40 -5.87 -21.77
C VAL A 237 8.33 -5.36 -22.89
N ARG A 238 8.76 -6.25 -23.81
CA ARG A 238 9.59 -5.85 -24.96
C ARG A 238 8.90 -4.83 -25.85
N ALA A 239 7.61 -5.05 -26.14
CA ALA A 239 6.81 -4.15 -26.96
C ALA A 239 6.67 -2.76 -26.29
N ALA A 240 6.44 -2.72 -24.98
CA ALA A 240 6.37 -1.46 -24.23
C ALA A 240 7.70 -0.70 -24.23
N LEU A 241 8.83 -1.38 -23.98
CA LEU A 241 10.15 -0.75 -24.03
C LEU A 241 10.50 -0.21 -25.43
N ALA A 242 10.02 -0.86 -26.49
CA ALA A 242 10.19 -0.39 -27.86
C ALA A 242 9.40 0.90 -28.19
N LEU A 243 8.46 1.32 -27.33
CA LEU A 243 7.76 2.61 -27.47
C LEU A 243 8.58 3.80 -26.97
N VAL A 244 9.65 3.56 -26.20
CA VAL A 244 10.46 4.63 -25.63
C VAL A 244 11.21 5.37 -26.76
N PRO A 245 11.12 6.70 -26.84
CA PRO A 245 11.86 7.48 -27.84
C PRO A 245 13.38 7.35 -27.71
N ASP A 246 14.07 7.39 -28.85
CA ASP A 246 15.54 7.42 -28.88
C ASP A 246 16.10 8.54 -28.02
N GLY A 247 17.15 8.23 -27.25
CA GLY A 247 17.89 9.21 -26.46
C GLY A 247 17.35 9.44 -25.04
N VAL A 248 16.19 8.90 -24.69
CA VAL A 248 15.71 8.79 -23.30
C VAL A 248 16.50 7.71 -22.57
N ARG A 249 16.96 7.99 -21.35
CA ARG A 249 17.61 6.97 -20.51
C ARG A 249 16.54 6.24 -19.71
N VAL A 250 16.53 4.92 -19.77
CA VAL A 250 15.48 4.13 -19.12
C VAL A 250 16.03 3.43 -17.89
N VAL A 251 15.30 3.55 -16.78
CA VAL A 251 15.47 2.74 -15.58
C VAL A 251 14.25 1.83 -15.45
N VAL A 252 14.46 0.52 -15.44
CA VAL A 252 13.41 -0.48 -15.18
C VAL A 252 13.59 -0.99 -13.75
N VAL A 253 12.64 -0.69 -12.88
CA VAL A 253 12.65 -1.14 -11.48
C VAL A 253 11.93 -2.47 -11.36
N GLY A 254 12.58 -3.43 -10.70
CA GLY A 254 12.03 -4.77 -10.46
C GLY A 254 10.80 -4.84 -9.55
N GLU A 255 10.27 -6.05 -9.41
CA GLU A 255 9.23 -6.43 -8.46
C GLU A 255 9.79 -6.47 -7.03
N THR A 256 9.02 -5.94 -6.09
CA THR A 256 9.27 -6.08 -4.64
C THR A 256 8.56 -7.32 -4.07
N PRO A 257 9.11 -7.99 -3.05
CA PRO A 257 8.41 -9.07 -2.36
C PRO A 257 7.10 -8.59 -1.75
N GLU A 258 6.10 -9.47 -1.71
CA GLU A 258 4.78 -9.19 -1.15
C GLU A 258 4.29 -10.34 -0.25
N THR A 259 3.27 -10.05 0.56
CA THR A 259 2.62 -11.01 1.46
C THR A 259 1.21 -11.35 0.97
N ASP A 260 0.66 -12.46 1.46
CA ASP A 260 -0.74 -12.82 1.15
C ASP A 260 -1.75 -11.96 1.95
N GLU A 261 -1.37 -11.56 3.16
CA GLU A 261 -2.18 -10.73 4.06
C GLU A 261 -1.57 -9.34 4.32
N PRO A 262 -2.35 -8.31 4.67
CA PRO A 262 -1.81 -7.00 4.98
C PRO A 262 -0.90 -7.04 6.21
N VAL A 263 0.36 -6.62 6.04
CA VAL A 263 1.38 -6.65 7.09
C VAL A 263 0.95 -5.92 8.36
N PRO A 264 0.34 -4.71 8.33
CA PRO A 264 -0.06 -4.03 9.57
C PRO A 264 -1.09 -4.81 10.39
N SER A 265 -2.02 -5.49 9.71
CA SER A 265 -3.04 -6.33 10.36
C SER A 265 -2.44 -7.61 10.95
N CYS A 266 -1.49 -8.23 10.23
CA CYS A 266 -0.75 -9.39 10.74
C CYS A 266 0.04 -9.01 12.00
N LEU A 267 0.79 -7.90 11.95
CA LEU A 267 1.60 -7.42 13.06
C LEU A 267 0.76 -7.08 14.29
N ALA A 268 -0.44 -6.51 14.11
CA ALA A 268 -1.36 -6.24 15.22
C ALA A 268 -1.77 -7.52 16.00
N SER A 269 -1.61 -8.70 15.39
CA SER A 269 -1.83 -10.01 16.02
C SER A 269 -0.53 -10.69 16.49
N HIS A 270 0.64 -10.18 16.09
CA HIS A 270 1.96 -10.75 16.33
C HIS A 270 2.98 -9.68 16.81
N LEU A 271 2.62 -8.96 17.87
CA LEU A 271 3.43 -7.84 18.38
C LEU A 271 4.85 -8.24 18.81
N ASP A 272 5.00 -9.47 19.32
CA ASP A 272 6.27 -10.01 19.83
C ASP A 272 7.00 -10.95 18.83
N ASP A 273 6.49 -11.11 17.61
CA ASP A 273 7.06 -12.00 16.58
C ASP A 273 6.72 -11.50 15.16
N THR A 274 7.51 -10.55 14.66
CA THR A 274 7.29 -9.96 13.34
C THR A 274 7.61 -10.94 12.21
N THR A 275 8.34 -12.02 12.49
CA THR A 275 8.79 -13.01 11.49
C THR A 275 7.60 -13.73 10.83
N ALA A 276 6.48 -13.85 11.56
CA ALA A 276 5.23 -14.43 11.06
C ALA A 276 4.58 -13.60 9.94
N CYS A 277 4.95 -12.32 9.80
CA CYS A 277 4.34 -11.35 8.91
C CYS A 277 5.23 -10.95 7.73
N GLU A 278 6.30 -11.70 7.48
CA GLU A 278 7.29 -11.41 6.44
C GLU A 278 6.94 -12.07 5.10
N PRO A 279 7.28 -11.43 3.96
CA PRO A 279 7.33 -12.11 2.68
C PRO A 279 8.22 -13.35 2.72
N ALA A 280 7.96 -14.29 1.82
CA ALA A 280 8.82 -15.46 1.65
C ALA A 280 10.24 -15.04 1.25
N TRP A 281 11.25 -15.72 1.81
CA TRP A 281 12.65 -15.52 1.44
C TRP A 281 13.37 -16.85 1.12
N PRO A 282 14.01 -16.97 -0.06
CA PRO A 282 13.74 -16.16 -1.25
C PRO A 282 12.32 -16.45 -1.79
N ASP A 283 11.64 -15.42 -2.28
CA ASP A 283 10.42 -15.61 -3.07
C ASP A 283 10.80 -16.05 -4.49
N ALA A 284 10.61 -17.33 -4.79
CA ALA A 284 10.98 -17.93 -6.08
C ALA A 284 10.23 -17.31 -7.27
N GLU A 285 9.01 -16.81 -7.07
CA GLU A 285 8.25 -16.14 -8.12
C GLU A 285 8.83 -14.77 -8.42
N VAL A 286 9.11 -13.97 -7.39
CA VAL A 286 9.75 -12.65 -7.51
C VAL A 286 11.13 -12.77 -8.13
N VAL A 287 11.95 -13.74 -7.70
CA VAL A 287 13.27 -14.01 -8.29
C VAL A 287 13.15 -14.25 -9.79
N ARG A 288 12.25 -15.14 -10.22
CA ARG A 288 12.04 -15.47 -11.63
C ARG A 288 11.58 -14.25 -12.44
N ILE A 289 10.62 -13.48 -11.91
CA ILE A 289 10.13 -12.26 -12.56
C ILE A 289 11.27 -11.25 -12.74
N ASN A 290 12.06 -11.04 -11.69
CA ASN A 290 13.15 -10.06 -11.70
C ASN A 290 14.29 -10.47 -12.63
N ASP A 291 14.66 -11.75 -12.68
CA ASP A 291 15.68 -12.25 -13.62
C ASP A 291 15.24 -12.06 -15.07
N GLU A 292 13.98 -12.36 -15.39
CA GLU A 292 13.43 -12.21 -16.74
C GLU A 292 13.30 -10.73 -17.14
N LEU A 293 12.80 -9.88 -16.24
CA LEU A 293 12.68 -8.45 -16.46
C LEU A 293 14.06 -7.78 -16.62
N ARG A 294 15.06 -8.21 -15.85
CA ARG A 294 16.45 -7.75 -15.98
C ARG A 294 17.00 -8.07 -17.37
N ALA A 295 16.84 -9.30 -17.83
CA ALA A 295 17.31 -9.70 -19.15
C ALA A 295 16.67 -8.87 -20.27
N ILE A 296 15.36 -8.61 -20.20
CA ILE A 296 14.63 -7.80 -21.18
C ILE A 296 15.05 -6.33 -21.13
N ALA A 297 15.22 -5.76 -19.93
CA ALA A 297 15.68 -4.39 -19.75
C ALA A 297 17.08 -4.19 -20.33
N GLU A 298 18.01 -5.10 -20.04
CA GLU A 298 19.38 -5.05 -20.56
C GLU A 298 19.43 -5.25 -22.08
N GLU A 299 18.59 -6.15 -22.64
CA GLU A 299 18.42 -6.32 -24.10
C GLU A 299 18.00 -5.01 -24.78
N ALA A 300 17.12 -4.23 -24.14
CA ALA A 300 16.67 -2.93 -24.61
C ALA A 300 17.66 -1.79 -24.34
N GLY A 301 18.81 -2.06 -23.70
CA GLY A 301 19.78 -1.04 -23.31
C GLY A 301 19.34 -0.17 -22.12
N ALA A 302 18.32 -0.59 -21.38
CA ALA A 302 17.87 0.08 -20.16
C ALA A 302 18.75 -0.32 -18.95
N THR A 303 18.79 0.55 -17.94
CA THR A 303 19.36 0.23 -16.64
C THR A 303 18.34 -0.55 -15.82
N TYR A 304 18.67 -1.76 -15.39
CA TYR A 304 17.84 -2.50 -14.44
C TYR A 304 18.17 -2.07 -13.01
N ALA A 305 17.15 -1.70 -12.25
CA ALA A 305 17.23 -1.36 -10.84
C ALA A 305 16.64 -2.50 -9.99
N ASP A 306 17.50 -3.18 -9.23
CA ASP A 306 17.11 -4.25 -8.33
C ASP A 306 16.58 -3.68 -7.01
N PRO A 307 15.29 -3.82 -6.69
CA PRO A 307 14.74 -3.31 -5.44
C PRO A 307 15.02 -4.23 -4.25
N ILE A 308 15.39 -5.50 -4.47
CA ILE A 308 15.47 -6.51 -3.39
C ILE A 308 16.43 -6.07 -2.27
N PRO A 309 17.64 -5.56 -2.54
CA PRO A 309 18.54 -5.10 -1.49
C PRO A 309 18.05 -3.88 -0.71
N LEU A 310 17.04 -3.16 -1.21
CA LEU A 310 16.44 -2.00 -0.53
C LEU A 310 15.37 -2.42 0.47
N VAL A 311 14.77 -3.60 0.31
CA VAL A 311 13.64 -4.09 1.14
C VAL A 311 13.99 -5.33 1.96
N CYS A 312 15.02 -6.09 1.59
CA CYS A 312 15.42 -7.33 2.25
C CYS A 312 16.87 -7.27 2.76
N SER A 313 17.14 -8.03 3.83
CA SER A 313 18.49 -8.40 4.25
C SER A 313 18.97 -9.64 3.49
N ASP A 314 20.19 -10.09 3.78
CA ASP A 314 20.79 -11.28 3.13
C ASP A 314 20.02 -12.59 3.40
N ASP A 315 19.17 -12.62 4.44
CA ASP A 315 18.55 -13.83 4.98
C ASP A 315 17.02 -13.76 5.19
N ARG A 316 16.39 -12.59 5.00
CA ARG A 316 14.92 -12.41 5.07
C ARG A 316 14.48 -11.05 4.52
N CYS A 317 13.19 -10.89 4.28
CA CYS A 317 12.58 -9.60 3.93
C CYS A 317 11.77 -9.08 5.13
N PRO A 318 12.31 -8.17 5.95
CA PRO A 318 11.66 -7.83 7.19
C PRO A 318 10.37 -7.03 7.02
N ALA A 319 9.38 -7.33 7.88
CA ALA A 319 8.17 -6.50 8.00
C ALA A 319 8.47 -5.13 8.64
N ILE A 320 9.50 -5.09 9.50
CA ILE A 320 10.01 -3.90 10.17
C ILE A 320 11.53 -3.86 10.01
N ALA A 321 12.04 -2.83 9.35
CA ALA A 321 13.46 -2.51 9.35
C ALA A 321 13.70 -1.49 10.48
N GLY A 322 14.44 -1.86 11.54
CA GLY A 322 14.67 -1.05 12.74
C GLY A 322 13.37 -0.54 13.39
N ASP A 323 13.08 0.75 13.25
CA ASP A 323 11.83 1.40 13.66
C ASP A 323 10.93 1.83 12.48
N GLN A 324 11.17 1.34 11.26
CA GLN A 324 10.37 1.65 10.09
C GLN A 324 9.53 0.45 9.65
N LEU A 325 8.23 0.68 9.55
CA LEU A 325 7.30 -0.29 8.96
C LEU A 325 7.53 -0.34 7.46
N VAL A 326 7.81 -1.51 6.90
CA VAL A 326 8.17 -1.64 5.47
C VAL A 326 6.93 -1.55 4.57
N TYR A 327 5.84 -2.22 4.97
CA TYR A 327 4.63 -2.35 4.15
C TYR A 327 3.41 -1.66 4.77
N ARG A 328 2.68 -0.88 3.96
CA ARG A 328 1.41 -0.25 4.37
C ARG A 328 0.19 -1.13 4.16
N ASP A 329 0.33 -2.16 3.32
CA ASP A 329 -0.66 -3.20 3.10
C ASP A 329 0.04 -4.54 2.83
N ARG A 330 -0.43 -5.33 1.86
CA ARG A 330 0.17 -6.62 1.48
C ARG A 330 1.30 -6.52 0.47
N SER A 331 1.41 -5.38 -0.23
CA SER A 331 2.37 -5.25 -1.36
C SER A 331 2.98 -3.86 -1.49
N HIS A 332 2.31 -2.80 -1.04
CA HIS A 332 2.85 -1.45 -1.15
C HIS A 332 3.77 -1.13 0.02
N LEU A 333 4.87 -0.47 -0.30
CA LEU A 333 5.79 0.07 0.69
C LEU A 333 5.19 1.32 1.36
N THR A 334 5.58 1.56 2.62
CA THR A 334 5.24 2.80 3.33
C THR A 334 6.05 3.97 2.78
N ALA A 335 5.47 5.17 2.76
CA ALA A 335 6.15 6.35 2.22
C ALA A 335 7.37 6.76 3.06
N SER A 336 7.26 6.63 4.38
CA SER A 336 8.36 6.91 5.31
C SER A 336 9.54 5.95 5.15
N PHE A 337 9.28 4.65 4.95
CA PHE A 337 10.34 3.68 4.65
C PHE A 337 11.01 4.01 3.32
N VAL A 338 10.23 4.23 2.25
CA VAL A 338 10.81 4.54 0.93
C VAL A 338 11.63 5.84 0.98
N ALA A 339 11.15 6.89 1.64
CA ALA A 339 11.89 8.14 1.79
C ALA A 339 13.25 7.96 2.50
N SER A 340 13.37 6.99 3.42
CA SER A 340 14.66 6.67 4.06
C SER A 340 15.69 6.05 3.12
N ARG A 341 15.21 5.46 2.01
CA ARG A 341 16.02 4.79 0.96
C ARG A 341 16.36 5.71 -0.20
N ALA A 342 16.24 7.03 -0.01
CA ALA A 342 16.38 7.99 -1.08
C ALA A 342 17.72 7.86 -1.85
N PRO A 343 18.90 7.77 -1.22
CA PRO A 343 20.16 7.64 -1.95
C PRO A 343 20.25 6.37 -2.80
N GLU A 344 19.75 5.24 -2.29
CA GLU A 344 19.73 3.98 -3.02
C GLU A 344 18.84 4.06 -4.26
N VAL A 345 17.68 4.70 -4.15
CA VAL A 345 16.78 4.95 -5.28
C VAL A 345 17.37 5.97 -6.26
N ALA A 346 18.02 7.03 -5.77
CA ALA A 346 18.68 8.03 -6.60
C ALA A 346 19.86 7.44 -7.39
N ALA A 347 20.56 6.45 -6.84
CA ALA A 347 21.64 5.76 -7.54
C ALA A 347 21.16 5.09 -8.84
N TRP A 348 19.88 4.72 -8.96
CA TRP A 348 19.30 4.21 -10.20
C TRP A 348 19.31 5.27 -11.31
N ILE A 349 18.94 6.50 -10.97
CA ILE A 349 18.93 7.63 -11.90
C ILE A 349 20.36 8.03 -12.26
N ASP A 350 21.24 8.13 -11.26
CA ASP A 350 22.65 8.46 -11.48
C ASP A 350 23.35 7.44 -12.39
N ALA A 351 23.08 6.14 -12.19
CA ALA A 351 23.61 5.08 -13.04
C ALA A 351 23.14 5.24 -14.50
N ALA A 352 21.86 5.52 -14.72
CA ALA A 352 21.32 5.77 -16.06
C ALA A 352 21.94 7.01 -16.71
N LEU A 353 22.15 8.09 -15.95
CA LEU A 353 22.81 9.31 -16.42
C LEU A 353 24.28 9.09 -16.78
N ALA A 354 24.99 8.23 -16.03
CA ALA A 354 26.41 7.96 -16.20
C ALA A 354 26.76 7.12 -17.45
N GLY A 355 25.83 6.31 -17.96
CA GLY A 355 26.04 5.39 -19.10
C GLY A 355 26.33 6.04 -20.47
N ARG A 356 26.60 7.34 -20.53
CA ARG A 356 26.84 8.13 -21.76
C ARG A 356 28.26 8.67 -21.92
N ARG A 357 29.28 8.04 -21.32
CA ARG A 357 30.70 8.36 -21.61
C ARG A 357 31.30 7.42 -22.64
#